data_AF-A0A0B4XK44-F1
#
_entry.id   AF-A0A0B4XK44-F1
#
_cell.length_a   1.000
_cell.length_b   1.000
_cell.length_c   1.000
_cell.angle_alpha   90.00
_cell.angle_beta   90.00
_cell.angle_gamma   90.00
#
_symmetry.space_group_name_H-M   'P 1'
#
loop_
_entity.id
_entity.type
_entity.pdbx_description
1 polymer ?
#
loop_
_entity_poly.entity_id
_entity_poly.type
_entity_poly.pdbx_seq_one_letter_code
_entity_poly.pdbx_strand_id
1 'polypeptide(L)'
;MLVIAVLAAWQYGPTLYSAGKTQLVEAGIIRGALPGAPRERPAVVMYATRSCGYCARARKFFAEHNIPYTERNVEGRSPYRAEWERVGGTGVPTFVLGGEEVIKGWNERRLRERLL
;
A
#
# COMPACT_ATOMS: atom_id res chain seq x y z
N MET A 1 -49.63 21.45 24.81
CA MET A 1 -49.26 20.02 25.03
C MET A 1 -48.95 19.48 23.63
N LEU A 2 -47.72 19.07 23.26
CA LEU A 2 -46.99 17.85 23.70
C LEU A 2 -47.89 16.60 23.53
N VAL A 3 -47.63 15.51 22.79
CA VAL A 3 -46.61 15.04 21.81
C VAL A 3 -47.31 14.04 20.82
N ILE A 4 -46.75 13.35 19.80
CA ILE A 4 -45.38 13.05 19.33
C ILE A 4 -45.34 12.82 17.79
N ALA A 5 -44.22 12.36 17.21
CA ALA A 5 -43.98 12.10 15.78
C ALA A 5 -44.22 10.65 15.31
N VAL A 6 -44.48 10.45 14.01
CA VAL A 6 -44.07 9.28 13.17
C VAL A 6 -43.86 9.81 11.73
N LEU A 7 -42.65 10.17 11.28
CA LEU A 7 -41.58 9.28 10.78
C LEU A 7 -42.03 8.23 9.75
N ALA A 8 -42.15 8.64 8.49
CA ALA A 8 -42.27 7.74 7.34
C ALA A 8 -41.56 8.32 6.11
N ALA A 9 -40.22 8.27 6.10
CA ALA A 9 -39.39 8.73 4.98
C ALA A 9 -39.45 7.74 3.80
N TRP A 10 -40.55 7.78 3.05
CA TRP A 10 -40.80 6.98 1.83
C TRP A 10 -40.06 7.50 0.59
N GLN A 11 -38.78 7.84 0.73
CA GLN A 11 -37.89 8.07 -0.41
C GLN A 11 -36.76 7.06 -0.37
N TYR A 12 -36.95 5.96 -1.10
CA TYR A 12 -35.96 4.91 -1.30
C TYR A 12 -34.63 5.50 -1.79
N GLY A 13 -33.67 5.64 -0.87
CA GLY A 13 -32.29 5.98 -1.20
C GLY A 13 -31.60 4.77 -1.84
N PRO A 14 -30.73 4.96 -2.84
CA PRO A 14 -30.01 3.85 -3.46
C PRO A 14 -29.13 3.13 -2.45
N THR A 15 -29.12 1.80 -2.58
CA THR A 15 -28.42 0.82 -1.75
C THR A 15 -27.00 1.25 -1.32
N LEU A 16 -26.73 1.12 -0.02
CA LEU A 16 -25.45 1.37 0.62
C LEU A 16 -24.34 0.42 0.11
N TYR A 17 -23.70 0.77 -1.01
CA TYR A 17 -22.44 0.17 -1.46
C TYR A 17 -21.46 1.23 -2.01
N SER A 18 -21.21 2.29 -1.23
CA SER A 18 -19.96 3.10 -1.29
C SER A 18 -19.89 4.10 -0.13
N ALA A 19 -20.11 3.62 1.10
CA ALA A 19 -19.92 4.45 2.29
C ALA A 19 -18.45 4.37 2.74
N GLY A 20 -17.59 5.24 2.22
CA GLY A 20 -16.20 5.26 2.68
C GLY A 20 -15.15 6.03 1.86
N LYS A 21 -15.49 7.08 1.09
CA LYS A 21 -14.45 7.93 0.46
C LYS A 21 -14.85 9.32 -0.07
N THR A 22 -15.69 10.11 0.63
CA THR A 22 -15.80 11.58 0.39
C THR A 22 -16.54 12.33 1.51
N GLN A 23 -15.92 12.52 2.68
CA GLN A 23 -16.39 13.56 3.61
C GLN A 23 -15.32 14.03 4.62
N LEU A 24 -14.31 14.77 4.14
CA LEU A 24 -13.33 15.50 4.96
C LEU A 24 -12.88 16.83 4.29
N VAL A 25 -13.81 17.55 3.65
CA VAL A 25 -13.51 18.82 2.94
C VAL A 25 -14.50 19.97 3.26
N GLU A 26 -15.03 20.02 4.49
CA GLU A 26 -15.88 21.13 4.96
C GLU A 26 -15.49 21.69 6.35
N ALA A 27 -14.25 21.46 6.80
CA ALA A 27 -13.69 22.14 7.97
C ALA A 27 -12.46 22.95 7.56
N GLY A 28 -12.64 24.26 7.41
CA GLY A 28 -11.58 25.17 7.01
C GLY A 28 -10.49 25.33 8.08
N ILE A 29 -9.41 24.55 7.97
CA ILE A 29 -8.12 24.88 8.58
C ILE A 29 -7.09 24.97 7.46
N ILE A 30 -6.72 26.21 7.13
CA ILE A 30 -5.65 26.49 6.16
C ILE A 30 -4.30 26.28 6.87
N ARG A 31 -3.75 25.08 6.79
CA ARG A 31 -2.30 24.86 6.81
C ARG A 31 -1.95 24.14 5.53
N GLY A 32 -1.28 24.86 4.64
CA GLY A 32 -1.27 24.61 3.21
C GLY A 32 -1.02 23.17 2.78
N ALA A 33 -1.64 22.81 1.65
CA ALA A 33 -1.07 21.78 0.79
C ALA A 33 0.41 22.13 0.56
N LEU A 34 1.31 21.28 1.07
CA LEU A 34 2.73 21.58 1.09
C LEU A 34 3.23 21.71 -0.37
N PRO A 35 3.90 22.82 -0.76
CA PRO A 35 4.62 22.89 -2.02
C PRO A 35 5.82 21.94 -1.93
N GLY A 36 5.58 20.68 -2.32
CA GLY A 36 6.43 19.55 -1.97
C GLY A 36 5.70 18.23 -1.74
N ALA A 37 4.45 18.09 -2.22
CA ALA A 37 3.82 16.77 -2.37
C ALA A 37 4.83 15.84 -3.06
N PRO A 38 5.19 14.68 -2.46
CA PRO A 38 6.19 13.82 -3.04
C PRO A 38 5.78 13.44 -4.46
N ARG A 39 6.75 13.33 -5.38
CA ARG A 39 6.55 12.50 -6.58
C ARG A 39 6.09 11.15 -6.04
N GLU A 40 4.86 10.74 -6.33
CA GLU A 40 4.27 9.58 -5.65
C GLU A 40 5.09 8.33 -5.98
N ARG A 41 5.94 7.93 -5.04
CA ARG A 41 6.76 6.74 -5.17
C ARG A 41 5.82 5.54 -5.30
N PRO A 42 6.06 4.64 -6.26
CA PRO A 42 5.20 3.47 -6.44
C PRO A 42 5.14 2.68 -5.13
N ALA A 43 3.95 2.24 -4.74
CA ALA A 43 3.77 1.41 -3.57
C ALA A 43 4.61 0.14 -3.69
N VAL A 44 5.36 -0.21 -2.64
CA VAL A 44 6.34 -1.30 -2.65
C VAL A 44 5.81 -2.49 -1.85
N VAL A 45 5.72 -3.65 -2.49
CA VAL A 45 5.59 -4.95 -1.81
C VAL A 45 6.88 -5.72 -2.00
N MET A 46 7.53 -6.13 -0.90
CA MET A 46 8.70 -7.00 -0.93
C MET A 46 8.34 -8.40 -0.44
N TYR A 47 8.51 -9.40 -1.29
CA TYR A 47 8.52 -10.81 -0.91
C TYR A 47 9.92 -11.20 -0.45
N ALA A 48 10.02 -11.74 0.76
CA ALA A 48 11.28 -12.01 1.43
C ALA A 48 11.24 -13.32 2.24
N THR A 49 12.38 -13.75 2.76
CA THR A 49 12.43 -14.69 3.88
C THR A 49 13.21 -14.06 5.05
N ARG A 50 13.11 -14.68 6.23
CA ARG A 50 13.88 -14.28 7.41
C ARG A 50 15.37 -14.57 7.20
N SER A 51 15.66 -15.76 6.67
CA SER A 51 16.97 -16.36 6.42
C SER A 51 17.70 -15.86 5.15
N CYS A 52 17.53 -14.59 4.77
CA CYS A 52 17.98 -14.06 3.48
C CYS A 52 18.82 -12.77 3.60
N GLY A 53 20.11 -12.86 3.30
CA GLY A 53 21.05 -11.72 3.38
C GLY A 53 20.80 -10.60 2.36
N TYR A 54 20.26 -10.91 1.17
CA TYR A 54 19.82 -9.89 0.21
C TYR A 54 18.54 -9.18 0.65
N CYS A 55 17.65 -9.89 1.33
CA CYS A 55 16.43 -9.32 1.93
C CYS A 55 16.79 -8.39 3.10
N ALA A 56 17.78 -8.75 3.91
CA ALA A 56 18.33 -7.86 4.94
C ALA A 56 18.96 -6.58 4.34
N ARG A 57 19.64 -6.66 3.19
CA ARG A 57 20.13 -5.48 2.44
C ARG A 57 18.98 -4.59 1.97
N ALA A 58 17.91 -5.18 1.43
CA ALA A 58 16.72 -4.43 1.01
C ALA A 58 16.02 -3.72 2.18
N ARG A 59 15.87 -4.40 3.34
CA ARG A 59 15.34 -3.78 4.57
C ARG A 59 16.16 -2.56 5.00
N LYS A 60 17.50 -2.64 4.95
CA LYS A 60 18.39 -1.51 5.25
C LYS A 60 18.20 -0.34 4.29
N PHE A 61 18.25 -0.60 2.98
CA PHE A 61 18.03 0.42 1.94
C PHE A 61 16.69 1.15 2.10
N PHE A 62 15.60 0.44 2.38
CA PHE A 62 14.30 1.07 2.62
C PHE A 62 14.28 1.92 3.89
N ALA A 63 14.94 1.48 4.97
CA ALA A 63 15.05 2.24 6.21
C ALA A 63 15.92 3.51 6.03
N GLU A 64 17.10 3.38 5.42
CA GLU A 64 18.05 4.47 5.15
C GLU A 64 17.42 5.59 4.28
N HIS A 65 16.54 5.23 3.36
CA HIS A 65 15.87 6.16 2.45
C HIS A 65 14.42 6.52 2.84
N ASN A 66 13.94 6.08 4.01
CA ASN A 66 12.57 6.30 4.48
C ASN A 66 11.49 5.90 3.44
N ILE A 67 11.72 4.78 2.76
CA ILE A 67 10.81 4.22 1.76
C ILE A 67 9.78 3.33 2.48
N PRO A 68 8.47 3.66 2.44
CA PRO A 68 7.43 2.77 2.98
C PRO A 68 7.26 1.54 2.08
N TYR A 69 7.18 0.36 2.68
CA TYR A 69 6.97 -0.91 1.98
C TYR A 69 6.19 -1.91 2.84
N THR A 70 5.52 -2.85 2.19
CA THR A 70 4.90 -4.03 2.82
C THR A 70 5.82 -5.22 2.65
N GLU A 71 6.29 -5.84 3.74
CA GLU A 71 7.00 -7.12 3.67
C GLU A 71 6.04 -8.31 3.72
N ARG A 72 6.23 -9.27 2.81
CA ARG A 72 5.53 -10.56 2.78
C ARG A 72 6.55 -11.69 2.90
N ASN A 73 6.58 -12.36 4.03
CA ASN A 73 7.42 -13.55 4.20
C ASN A 73 6.88 -14.70 3.33
N VAL A 74 7.71 -15.35 2.51
CA VAL A 74 7.35 -16.50 1.64
C VAL A 74 8.04 -17.81 2.02
N GLU A 75 8.62 -17.86 3.23
CA GLU A 75 9.26 -19.04 3.81
C GLU A 75 8.22 -20.08 4.27
N GLY A 76 8.46 -21.36 3.96
CA GLY A 76 7.59 -22.47 4.39
C GLY A 76 6.15 -22.38 3.86
N ARG A 77 5.17 -22.70 4.71
CA ARG A 77 3.72 -22.69 4.38
C ARG A 77 3.12 -21.28 4.49
N SER A 78 3.74 -20.29 3.87
CA SER A 78 3.25 -18.91 3.91
C SER A 78 1.96 -18.73 3.08
N PRO A 79 0.96 -17.95 3.56
CA PRO A 79 -0.21 -17.58 2.74
C PRO A 79 0.18 -16.72 1.53
N TYR A 80 1.32 -16.02 1.58
CA TYR A 80 1.81 -15.18 0.47
C TYR A 80 2.53 -15.98 -0.62
N ARG A 81 2.70 -17.30 -0.45
CA ARG A 81 3.44 -18.16 -1.37
C ARG A 81 2.82 -18.17 -2.78
N ALA A 82 1.52 -18.43 -2.87
CA ALA A 82 0.78 -18.45 -4.14
C ALA A 82 0.70 -17.06 -4.80
N GLU A 83 0.77 -15.97 -4.03
CA GLU A 83 0.84 -14.62 -4.57
C GLU A 83 2.22 -14.31 -5.17
N TRP A 84 3.29 -14.68 -4.45
CA TRP A 84 4.66 -14.59 -4.94
C TRP A 84 4.89 -15.40 -6.23
N GLU A 85 4.32 -16.61 -6.31
CA GLU A 85 4.36 -17.45 -7.52
C GLU A 85 3.59 -16.78 -8.67
N ARG A 86 2.41 -16.19 -8.43
CA ARG A 86 1.63 -15.45 -9.45
C ARG A 86 2.35 -14.24 -10.03
N VAL A 87 3.18 -13.53 -9.25
CA VAL A 87 4.03 -12.43 -9.76
C VAL A 87 5.35 -12.94 -10.39
N GLY A 88 5.44 -14.25 -10.63
CA GLY A 88 6.62 -14.89 -11.23
C GLY A 88 7.84 -14.93 -10.31
N GLY A 89 7.64 -14.91 -8.99
CA GLY A 89 8.69 -15.00 -7.99
C GLY A 89 9.41 -16.34 -8.07
N THR A 90 10.71 -16.30 -8.39
CA THR A 90 11.60 -17.48 -8.44
C THR A 90 12.70 -17.43 -7.37
N GLY A 91 12.93 -16.27 -6.77
CA GLY A 91 13.86 -16.06 -5.65
C GLY A 91 13.44 -14.88 -4.78
N VAL A 92 14.19 -14.66 -3.69
CA VAL A 92 14.00 -13.53 -2.77
C VAL A 92 15.28 -12.67 -2.69
N PRO A 93 15.16 -11.34 -2.52
CA PRO A 93 13.91 -10.57 -2.51
C PRO A 93 13.27 -10.49 -3.90
N THR A 94 11.95 -10.39 -3.95
CA THR A 94 11.20 -9.99 -5.16
C THR A 94 10.33 -8.79 -4.79
N PHE A 95 10.38 -7.73 -5.58
CA PHE A 95 9.64 -6.49 -5.35
C PHE A 95 8.53 -6.34 -6.39
N VAL A 96 7.35 -5.92 -5.96
CA VAL A 96 6.29 -5.42 -6.83
C VAL A 96 6.15 -3.92 -6.57
N LEU A 97 6.30 -3.12 -7.62
CA LEU A 97 6.21 -1.66 -7.58
C LEU A 97 4.92 -1.22 -8.30
N GLY A 98 4.10 -0.41 -7.64
CA GLY A 98 2.86 0.15 -8.20
C GLY A 98 1.74 -0.87 -8.44
N GLY A 99 1.98 -2.16 -8.16
CA GLY A 99 1.05 -3.27 -8.42
C GLY A 99 1.32 -4.05 -9.71
N GLU A 100 2.24 -3.57 -10.56
CA GLU A 100 2.41 -4.08 -11.94
C GLU A 100 3.86 -4.45 -12.28
N GLU A 101 4.85 -3.64 -11.88
CA GLU A 101 6.25 -3.94 -12.18
C GLU A 101 6.82 -4.93 -11.16
N VAL A 102 7.49 -5.97 -11.67
CA VAL A 102 8.24 -6.91 -10.84
C VAL A 102 9.76 -6.71 -11.00
N ILE A 103 10.46 -6.49 -9.88
CA ILE A 103 11.93 -6.54 -9.82
C ILE A 103 12.33 -7.81 -9.05
N LYS A 104 13.05 -8.73 -9.70
CA LYS A 104 13.50 -9.99 -9.10
C LYS A 104 14.95 -9.89 -8.65
N GLY A 105 15.25 -10.37 -7.44
CA GLY A 105 16.57 -10.30 -6.84
C GLY A 105 16.95 -8.89 -6.36
N TRP A 106 18.11 -8.77 -5.72
CA TRP A 106 18.64 -7.49 -5.28
C TRP A 106 19.24 -6.71 -6.47
N ASN A 107 18.60 -5.59 -6.83
CA ASN A 107 19.10 -4.66 -7.83
C ASN A 107 18.96 -3.23 -7.31
N GLU A 108 19.97 -2.78 -6.56
CA GLU A 108 19.98 -1.47 -5.92
C GLU A 108 19.83 -0.33 -6.93
N ARG A 109 20.53 -0.40 -8.08
CA ARG A 109 20.43 0.62 -9.13
C ARG A 109 18.97 0.80 -9.57
N ARG A 110 18.26 -0.30 -9.87
CA ARG A 110 16.87 -0.24 -10.33
C ARG A 110 15.91 0.22 -9.22
N LEU A 111 16.19 -0.13 -7.96
CA LEU A 111 15.42 0.38 -6.82
C LEU A 111 15.63 1.89 -6.63
N ARG A 112 16.86 2.40 -6.77
CA ARG A 112 17.17 3.84 -6.76
C ARG A 112 16.43 4.56 -7.89
N GLU A 113 16.56 4.08 -9.13
CA GLU A 113 15.89 4.64 -10.32
C GLU A 113 14.36 4.75 -10.21
N ARG A 114 13.73 3.96 -9.32
CA ARG A 114 12.27 3.86 -9.20
C ARG A 114 11.70 4.37 -7.88
N LEU A 115 12.55 4.66 -6.89
CA LEU A 115 12.12 5.02 -5.52
C LEU A 115 12.81 6.27 -4.96
N LEU A 116 13.78 6.87 -5.67
CA LEU A 116 14.48 8.11 -5.29
C LEU A 116 14.36 9.19 -6.38
#